data_AF-A0A095VV10-F1
#
_entry.id   AF-A0A095VV10-F1
#
_cell.length_a   1.000
_cell.length_b   1.000
_cell.length_c   1.000
_cell.angle_alpha   90.00
_cell.angle_beta   90.00
_cell.angle_gamma   90.00
#
_symmetry.space_group_name_H-M   'P 1'
#
loop_
_entity.id
_entity.type
_entity.pdbx_description
1 polymer ?
#
loop_
_entity_poly.entity_id
_entity_poly.type
_entity_poly.pdbx_seq_one_letter_code
_entity_poly.pdbx_strand_id
1 'polypeptide(L)'
;MDPPMRPHRFALLFAALLTAGCADYAVTFNDRTLYTPPALFSDFSLADEALRECVIQHIIDQEVTSADELTLLDCSQAGITDLTRLEVFTGLTRVRLSGNAIEDVTPLTAATGLEILLLANNRIDDPAPLFALDALERLDLSGNDRMTCPSSRLKIAELNLPEHC
;
A
#
# COMPACT_ATOMS: atom_id res chain seq x y z
N MET A 1 66.30 -3.89 -34.09
CA MET A 1 66.42 -5.13 -33.32
C MET A 1 65.75 -4.92 -31.98
N ASP A 2 64.50 -5.36 -31.84
CA ASP A 2 63.87 -5.54 -30.51
C ASP A 2 64.18 -6.95 -29.99
N PRO A 3 64.26 -7.12 -28.66
CA PRO A 3 63.56 -8.21 -28.01
C PRO A 3 62.52 -7.70 -26.98
N PRO A 4 61.49 -8.50 -26.63
CA PRO A 4 60.19 -7.99 -26.18
C PRO A 4 59.87 -8.17 -24.69
N MET A 5 58.95 -7.30 -24.24
CA MET A 5 57.89 -7.42 -23.23
C MET A 5 58.17 -8.05 -21.86
N ARG A 6 57.93 -7.23 -20.81
CA ARG A 6 56.97 -7.52 -19.71
C ARG A 6 56.41 -6.23 -19.12
N PRO A 7 55.09 -6.02 -19.07
CA PRO A 7 54.48 -5.08 -18.13
C PRO A 7 53.94 -5.81 -16.89
N HIS A 8 54.28 -5.28 -15.72
CA HIS A 8 53.74 -5.68 -14.43
C HIS A 8 52.45 -4.90 -14.13
N ARG A 9 51.41 -5.65 -13.72
CA ARG A 9 50.34 -5.29 -12.76
C ARG A 9 49.50 -4.03 -13.04
N PHE A 10 48.29 -4.24 -13.54
CA PHE A 10 47.10 -3.63 -12.93
C PHE A 10 46.04 -4.72 -12.77
N ALA A 11 45.87 -5.17 -11.54
CA ALA A 11 44.67 -5.88 -11.13
C ALA A 11 43.53 -4.86 -11.10
N LEU A 12 42.37 -5.25 -11.60
CA LEU A 12 41.05 -4.89 -11.05
C LEU A 12 40.02 -5.79 -11.74
N LEU A 13 39.89 -7.00 -11.18
CA LEU A 13 38.61 -7.69 -11.17
C LEU A 13 37.67 -6.86 -10.29
N PHE A 14 36.62 -6.31 -10.87
CA PHE A 14 35.37 -6.13 -10.15
C PHE A 14 34.27 -6.77 -10.99
N ALA A 15 34.08 -8.07 -10.75
CA ALA A 15 32.78 -8.69 -10.94
C ALA A 15 31.94 -8.31 -9.72
N ALA A 16 30.80 -7.68 -9.95
CA ALA A 16 29.62 -7.78 -9.11
C ALA A 16 28.40 -7.32 -9.94
N LEU A 17 27.81 -8.25 -10.69
CA LEU A 17 26.34 -8.29 -10.69
C LEU A 17 25.97 -8.61 -9.25
N LEU A 18 25.14 -7.79 -8.61
CA LEU A 18 24.16 -8.25 -7.63
C LEU A 18 23.09 -7.18 -7.47
N THR A 19 21.88 -7.63 -7.75
CA THR A 19 20.59 -7.06 -7.42
C THR A 19 20.53 -6.53 -5.99
N ALA A 20 19.98 -5.33 -5.84
CA ALA A 20 19.12 -5.01 -4.71
C ALA A 20 18.22 -3.85 -5.13
N GLY A 21 16.92 -4.11 -5.22
CA GLY A 21 15.96 -3.05 -4.98
C GLY A 21 16.21 -2.55 -3.57
N CYS A 22 16.95 -1.45 -3.42
CA CYS A 22 17.04 -0.78 -2.15
C CYS A 22 15.74 -0.01 -1.99
N ALA A 23 14.79 -0.59 -1.25
CA ALA A 23 13.66 0.11 -0.67
C ALA A 23 14.10 0.99 0.53
N ASP A 24 15.29 1.59 0.47
CA ASP A 24 15.84 2.43 1.53
C ASP A 24 15.48 3.89 1.25
N TYR A 25 14.32 4.30 1.75
CA TYR A 25 13.81 5.68 1.73
C TYR A 25 14.46 6.56 2.80
N ALA A 26 15.74 6.32 3.10
CA ALA A 26 16.49 7.09 4.07
C ALA A 26 16.64 8.54 3.56
N VAL A 27 16.06 9.50 4.28
CA VAL A 27 16.25 10.91 3.96
C VAL A 27 17.64 11.30 4.46
N THR A 28 18.54 11.61 3.53
CA THR A 28 19.90 12.04 3.84
C THR A 28 20.07 13.53 3.61
N PHE A 29 20.86 14.18 4.47
CA PHE A 29 21.32 15.55 4.28
C PHE A 29 22.81 15.62 4.58
N ASN A 30 23.62 15.98 3.58
CA ASN A 30 25.08 16.02 3.66
C ASN A 30 25.68 14.72 4.23
N ASP A 31 25.31 13.59 3.65
CA ASP A 31 25.78 12.25 4.03
C ASP A 31 25.42 11.80 5.46
N ARG A 32 24.46 12.49 6.11
CA ARG A 32 23.86 12.05 7.38
C ARG A 32 22.43 11.64 7.13
N THR A 33 22.08 10.42 7.50
CA THR A 33 20.68 9.97 7.54
C THR A 33 19.96 10.76 8.62
N LEU A 34 19.07 11.66 8.20
CA LEU A 34 18.22 12.44 9.11
C LEU A 34 17.04 11.60 9.61
N TYR A 35 16.63 10.64 8.78
CA TYR A 35 15.52 9.76 9.07
C TYR A 35 15.75 8.40 8.41
N THR A 36 15.73 7.35 9.22
CA THR A 36 15.59 5.98 8.74
C THR A 36 14.19 5.55 9.14
N PRO A 37 13.28 5.30 8.19
CA PRO A 37 12.00 4.69 8.52
C PRO A 37 12.22 3.42 9.34
N PRO A 38 11.39 3.14 10.36
CA PRO A 38 11.35 1.80 10.95
C PRO A 38 11.27 0.81 9.79
N ALA A 39 12.12 -0.21 9.80
CA ALA A 39 12.11 -1.23 8.75
C ALA A 39 10.72 -1.87 8.79
N LEU A 40 9.86 -1.44 7.87
CA LEU A 40 8.60 -2.09 7.58
C LEU A 40 9.01 -3.45 7.04
N PHE A 41 9.05 -4.44 7.94
CA PHE A 41 9.49 -5.82 7.76
C PHE A 41 10.45 -5.99 6.58
N SER A 42 11.73 -6.24 6.82
CA SER A 42 12.76 -6.38 5.76
C SER A 42 12.41 -7.30 4.57
N ASP A 43 11.32 -8.08 4.68
CA ASP A 43 10.78 -9.01 3.69
C ASP A 43 9.38 -8.61 3.14
N PHE A 44 8.90 -7.39 3.42
CA PHE A 44 7.61 -6.85 2.99
C PHE A 44 7.81 -5.68 2.03
N SER A 45 7.06 -5.70 0.93
CA SER A 45 7.05 -4.61 -0.03
C SER A 45 5.66 -4.46 -0.62
N LEU A 46 5.22 -3.21 -0.70
CA LEU A 46 4.02 -2.80 -1.42
C LEU A 46 4.45 -2.43 -2.84
N ALA A 47 3.90 -3.11 -3.84
CA ALA A 47 4.29 -2.92 -5.23
C ALA A 47 3.88 -1.53 -5.75
N ASP A 48 2.65 -1.12 -5.45
CA ASP A 48 2.12 0.21 -5.76
C ASP A 48 2.90 1.27 -4.97
N GLU A 49 3.55 2.18 -5.70
CA GLU A 49 4.39 3.22 -5.14
C GLU A 49 3.60 4.24 -4.33
N ALA A 50 2.43 4.65 -4.81
CA ALA A 50 1.57 5.59 -4.11
C ALA A 50 1.05 4.99 -2.79
N LEU A 51 0.66 3.71 -2.80
CA LEU A 51 0.26 3.01 -1.59
C LEU A 51 1.44 2.89 -0.62
N ARG A 52 2.62 2.51 -1.13
CA ARG A 52 3.84 2.38 -0.32
C ARG A 52 4.19 3.70 0.36
N GLU A 53 4.21 4.81 -0.37
CA GLU A 53 4.50 6.14 0.19
C GLU A 53 3.46 6.54 1.25
N CYS A 54 2.18 6.35 0.97
CA CYS A 54 1.11 6.67 1.92
C CYS A 54 1.22 5.85 3.22
N VAL A 55 1.43 4.54 3.10
CA VAL A 55 1.55 3.63 4.25
C VAL A 55 2.80 3.98 5.06
N ILE A 56 3.94 4.24 4.40
CA ILE A 56 5.16 4.67 5.07
C ILE A 56 4.86 5.92 5.89
N GLN A 57 4.26 6.96 5.28
CA GLN A 57 3.94 8.21 5.96
C GLN A 57 3.09 7.98 7.22
N HIS A 58 2.03 7.15 7.12
CA HIS A 58 1.16 6.85 8.26
C HIS A 58 1.86 6.09 9.37
N ILE A 59 2.85 5.25 9.05
CA ILE A 59 3.66 4.55 10.04
C ILE A 59 4.57 5.52 10.80
N ILE A 60 5.14 6.51 10.11
CA ILE A 60 5.92 7.57 10.75
C ILE A 60 5.01 8.36 11.70
N ASP A 61 3.87 8.82 11.18
CA ASP A 61 2.99 9.74 11.90
C ASP A 61 2.32 9.11 13.12
N GLN A 62 2.06 7.80 13.06
CA GLN A 62 1.48 7.02 14.17
C GLN A 62 2.51 6.28 15.02
N GLU A 63 3.81 6.47 14.76
CA GLU A 63 4.91 5.78 15.45
C GLU A 63 4.73 4.25 15.47
N VAL A 64 4.21 3.68 14.38
CA VAL A 64 3.87 2.25 14.27
C VAL A 64 5.14 1.41 14.28
N THR A 65 5.17 0.41 15.15
CA THR A 65 6.29 -0.54 15.30
C THR A 65 5.94 -1.95 14.86
N SER A 66 4.64 -2.29 14.77
CA SER A 66 4.15 -3.55 14.19
C SER A 66 2.89 -3.34 13.33
N ALA A 67 2.61 -4.25 12.40
CA ALA A 67 1.57 -4.05 11.38
C ALA A 67 0.15 -3.94 11.97
N ASP A 68 -0.08 -4.60 13.10
CA ASP A 68 -1.33 -4.59 13.86
C ASP A 68 -1.56 -3.27 14.64
N GLU A 69 -0.54 -2.42 14.77
CA GLU A 69 -0.68 -1.11 15.42
C GLU A 69 -1.21 -0.02 14.46
N LEU A 70 -1.14 -0.25 13.13
CA LEU A 70 -1.67 0.71 12.16
C LEU A 70 -3.20 0.64 12.14
N THR A 71 -3.86 1.64 12.73
CA THR A 71 -5.33 1.65 12.88
C THR A 71 -6.06 2.56 11.90
N LEU A 72 -5.37 3.60 11.41
CA LEU A 72 -5.90 4.56 10.46
C LEU A 72 -4.99 4.67 9.24
N LEU A 73 -5.59 4.60 8.06
CA LEU A 73 -4.92 4.85 6.79
C LEU A 73 -5.76 5.79 5.92
N ASP A 74 -5.18 6.92 5.52
CA ASP A 74 -5.81 7.88 4.60
C ASP A 74 -4.92 8.12 3.39
N CYS A 75 -5.23 7.42 2.29
CA CYS A 75 -4.54 7.57 1.01
C CYS A 75 -5.50 8.07 -0.07
N SER A 76 -6.42 8.96 0.31
CA SER A 76 -7.37 9.55 -0.64
C SER A 76 -6.63 10.33 -1.73
N GLN A 77 -7.01 10.14 -3.00
CA GLN A 77 -6.42 10.83 -4.16
C GLN A 77 -4.91 10.64 -4.34
N ALA A 78 -4.36 9.49 -3.93
CA ALA A 78 -2.94 9.18 -4.03
C ALA A 78 -2.54 8.58 -5.40
N GLY A 79 -3.52 8.18 -6.23
CA GLY A 79 -3.26 7.51 -7.51
C GLY A 79 -3.02 6.01 -7.36
N ILE A 80 -3.52 5.40 -6.29
CA ILE A 80 -3.38 3.97 -5.99
C ILE A 80 -4.20 3.13 -6.98
N THR A 81 -3.61 2.04 -7.43
CA THR A 81 -4.24 1.06 -8.32
C THR A 81 -4.28 -0.35 -7.73
N ASP A 82 -3.30 -0.69 -6.89
CA ASP A 82 -3.13 -2.04 -6.36
C ASP A 82 -2.99 -2.03 -4.83
N LEU A 83 -3.88 -2.76 -4.16
CA LEU A 83 -3.88 -2.94 -2.71
C LEU A 83 -3.15 -4.21 -2.24
N THR A 84 -2.53 -4.95 -3.16
CA THR A 84 -1.82 -6.20 -2.86
C THR A 84 -0.81 -5.97 -1.72
N ARG A 85 -0.83 -6.87 -0.74
CA ARG A 85 -0.02 -6.87 0.50
C ARG A 85 -0.54 -5.93 1.60
N LEU A 86 -1.59 -5.15 1.35
CA LEU A 86 -2.25 -4.38 2.41
C LEU A 86 -2.92 -5.28 3.46
N GLU A 87 -3.20 -6.55 3.13
CA GLU A 87 -3.79 -7.54 4.05
C GLU A 87 -2.94 -7.82 5.32
N VAL A 88 -1.68 -7.40 5.35
CA VAL A 88 -0.80 -7.52 6.52
C VAL A 88 -1.23 -6.58 7.66
N PHE A 89 -1.85 -5.44 7.36
CA PHE A 89 -2.28 -4.44 8.35
C PHE A 89 -3.65 -4.79 8.95
N THR A 90 -3.69 -5.89 9.69
CA THR A 90 -4.92 -6.44 10.30
C THR A 90 -5.55 -5.54 11.37
N GLY A 91 -4.79 -4.57 11.89
CA GLY A 91 -5.25 -3.60 12.90
C GLY A 91 -6.06 -2.43 12.34
N LEU A 92 -6.22 -2.31 11.01
CA LEU A 92 -6.94 -1.20 10.40
C LEU A 92 -8.41 -1.17 10.83
N THR A 93 -8.83 -0.02 11.36
CA THR A 93 -10.22 0.25 11.77
C THR A 93 -10.87 1.34 10.91
N ARG A 94 -10.06 2.24 10.34
CA ARG A 94 -10.51 3.36 9.50
C ARG A 94 -9.63 3.48 8.27
N VAL A 95 -10.20 3.28 7.09
CA VAL A 95 -9.50 3.34 5.81
C VAL A 95 -10.20 4.32 4.88
N ARG A 96 -9.45 5.29 4.36
CA ARG A 96 -9.91 6.24 3.33
C ARG A 96 -9.05 6.10 2.09
N LEU A 97 -9.69 5.68 1.01
CA LEU A 97 -9.08 5.38 -0.29
C LEU A 97 -9.88 6.02 -1.43
N SER A 98 -10.66 7.05 -1.14
CA SER A 98 -11.50 7.72 -2.14
C SER A 98 -10.65 8.44 -3.21
N GLY A 99 -11.12 8.44 -4.46
CA GLY A 99 -10.47 9.15 -5.56
C GLY A 99 -9.20 8.47 -6.07
N ASN A 100 -9.15 7.14 -6.00
CA ASN A 100 -8.06 6.33 -6.55
C ASN A 100 -8.55 5.56 -7.79
N ALA A 101 -7.79 4.57 -8.24
CA ALA A 101 -8.11 3.71 -9.37
C ALA A 101 -8.12 2.23 -8.96
N ILE A 102 -8.62 1.96 -7.75
CA ILE A 102 -8.67 0.61 -7.15
C ILE A 102 -9.79 -0.20 -7.82
N GLU A 103 -9.46 -1.44 -8.19
CA GLU A 103 -10.39 -2.42 -8.77
C GLU A 103 -10.65 -3.58 -7.80
N ASP A 104 -9.59 -4.12 -7.18
CA ASP A 104 -9.67 -5.23 -6.23
C ASP A 104 -9.60 -4.74 -4.77
N VAL A 105 -10.64 -5.06 -4.01
CA VAL A 105 -10.78 -4.73 -2.58
C VAL A 105 -10.54 -5.93 -1.67
N THR A 106 -10.23 -7.10 -2.22
CA THR A 106 -9.95 -8.33 -1.45
C THR A 106 -8.91 -8.14 -0.36
N PRO A 107 -7.79 -7.40 -0.56
CA PRO A 107 -6.78 -7.19 0.49
C PRO A 107 -7.33 -6.54 1.78
N LEU A 108 -8.41 -5.75 1.68
CA LEU A 108 -9.03 -5.08 2.84
C LEU A 108 -9.76 -6.05 3.76
N THR A 109 -10.10 -7.25 3.29
CA THR A 109 -10.89 -8.23 4.07
C THR A 109 -10.15 -8.83 5.26
N ALA A 110 -8.81 -8.72 5.30
CA ALA A 110 -8.02 -9.17 6.44
C ALA A 110 -8.15 -8.25 7.67
N ALA A 111 -8.52 -6.99 7.46
CA ALA A 111 -8.81 -6.03 8.53
C ALA A 111 -10.22 -6.29 9.11
N THR A 112 -10.37 -7.40 9.84
CA THR A 112 -11.67 -7.85 10.36
C THR A 112 -12.33 -6.85 11.35
N GLY A 113 -11.55 -5.92 11.91
CA GLY A 113 -12.03 -4.82 12.76
C GLY A 113 -12.34 -3.53 12.00
N LEU A 114 -12.45 -3.56 10.67
CA LEU A 114 -12.69 -2.35 9.87
C LEU A 114 -14.11 -1.80 10.10
N GLU A 115 -14.20 -0.60 10.68
CA GLU A 115 -15.44 0.09 11.02
C GLU A 115 -15.85 1.10 9.94
N ILE A 116 -14.88 1.82 9.39
CA ILE A 116 -15.10 2.89 8.40
C ILE A 116 -14.24 2.63 7.17
N LEU A 117 -14.89 2.49 6.02
CA LEU A 117 -14.23 2.32 4.72
C LEU A 117 -14.82 3.29 3.69
N LEU A 118 -13.98 4.20 3.21
CA LEU A 118 -14.35 5.16 2.16
C LEU A 118 -13.61 4.81 0.87
N LEU A 119 -14.36 4.40 -0.14
CA LEU A 119 -13.88 3.95 -1.46
C LEU A 119 -14.56 4.72 -2.60
N ALA A 120 -15.09 5.90 -2.31
CA ALA A 120 -15.79 6.71 -3.29
C ALA A 120 -14.87 7.07 -4.48
N ASN A 121 -15.40 7.11 -5.70
CA ASN A 121 -14.67 7.45 -6.92
C ASN A 121 -13.45 6.53 -7.13
N ASN A 122 -13.71 5.23 -7.28
CA ASN A 122 -12.73 4.20 -7.65
C ASN A 122 -13.22 3.45 -8.91
N ARG A 123 -12.69 2.25 -9.18
CA ARG A 123 -13.05 1.40 -10.32
C ARG A 123 -13.51 0.01 -9.86
N ILE A 124 -14.17 -0.06 -8.72
CA ILE A 124 -14.57 -1.32 -8.10
C ILE A 124 -15.78 -1.88 -8.85
N ASP A 125 -15.61 -3.04 -9.47
CA ASP A 125 -16.69 -3.74 -10.19
C ASP A 125 -17.46 -4.69 -9.25
N ASP A 126 -16.75 -5.36 -8.34
CA ASP A 126 -17.32 -6.31 -7.38
C ASP A 126 -16.93 -5.97 -5.93
N PRO A 127 -17.85 -5.37 -5.15
CA PRO A 127 -17.62 -5.05 -3.75
C PRO A 127 -17.98 -6.22 -2.80
N ALA A 128 -18.41 -7.37 -3.30
CA ALA A 128 -18.89 -8.49 -2.48
C ALA A 128 -17.94 -8.91 -1.34
N PRO A 129 -16.60 -8.91 -1.50
CA PRO A 129 -15.69 -9.24 -0.41
C PRO A 129 -15.86 -8.36 0.84
N LEU A 130 -16.25 -7.09 0.67
CA LEU A 130 -16.41 -6.14 1.78
C LEU A 130 -17.63 -6.44 2.65
N PHE A 131 -18.63 -7.14 2.12
CA PHE A 131 -19.87 -7.43 2.86
C PHE A 131 -19.70 -8.53 3.92
N ALA A 132 -18.53 -9.18 3.96
CA ALA A 132 -18.16 -10.14 5.00
C ALA A 132 -17.54 -9.46 6.25
N LEU A 133 -17.30 -8.15 6.22
CA LEU A 133 -16.73 -7.41 7.35
C LEU A 133 -17.83 -7.05 8.35
N ASP A 134 -18.00 -7.90 9.37
CA ASP A 134 -19.07 -7.77 10.38
C ASP A 134 -19.00 -6.47 11.20
N ALA A 135 -17.81 -5.87 11.33
CA ALA A 135 -17.60 -4.63 12.06
C ALA A 135 -17.91 -3.36 11.25
N LEU A 136 -18.22 -3.48 9.95
CA LEU A 136 -18.33 -2.33 9.06
C LEU A 136 -19.60 -1.52 9.34
N GLU A 137 -19.43 -0.33 9.90
CA GLU A 137 -20.52 0.58 10.24
C GLU A 137 -20.78 1.58 9.11
N ARG A 138 -19.71 2.01 8.43
CA ARG A 138 -19.77 2.98 7.35
C ARG A 138 -18.98 2.52 6.12
N LEU A 139 -19.68 2.45 4.99
CA LEU A 139 -19.12 2.12 3.69
C LEU A 139 -19.57 3.13 2.64
N ASP A 140 -18.61 3.75 1.97
CA ASP A 140 -18.88 4.62 0.82
C ASP A 140 -18.30 4.05 -0.47
N LEU A 141 -19.18 3.65 -1.38
CA LEU A 141 -18.87 3.12 -2.71
C LEU A 141 -19.37 4.06 -3.83
N SER A 142 -19.81 5.27 -3.50
CA SER A 142 -20.31 6.22 -4.50
C SER A 142 -19.28 6.48 -5.62
N GLY A 143 -19.73 6.75 -6.85
CA GLY A 143 -18.82 7.00 -7.97
C GLY A 143 -17.98 5.80 -8.43
N ASN A 144 -18.36 4.56 -8.08
CA ASN A 144 -17.88 3.35 -8.74
C ASN A 144 -18.86 2.97 -9.86
N ASP A 145 -18.78 3.65 -10.99
CA ASP A 145 -19.81 3.65 -12.05
C ASP A 145 -20.05 2.28 -12.73
N ARG A 146 -19.12 1.35 -12.59
CA ARG A 146 -19.21 0.00 -13.17
C ARG A 146 -19.60 -1.08 -12.14
N MET A 147 -19.75 -0.69 -10.88
CA MET A 147 -20.02 -1.59 -9.78
C MET A 147 -21.33 -2.35 -9.98
N THR A 148 -21.32 -3.65 -9.71
CA THR A 148 -22.56 -4.43 -9.64
C THR A 148 -23.31 -4.12 -8.34
N CYS A 149 -24.57 -3.70 -8.45
CA CYS A 149 -25.38 -3.38 -7.28
C CYS A 149 -25.74 -4.65 -6.47
N PRO A 150 -25.73 -4.58 -5.13
CA PRO A 150 -26.12 -5.71 -4.29
C PRO A 150 -27.59 -6.07 -4.53
N SER A 151 -27.87 -7.37 -4.69
CA SER A 151 -29.24 -7.88 -4.90
C SER A 151 -30.06 -8.00 -3.60
N SER A 152 -29.43 -7.81 -2.45
CA SER A 152 -30.03 -7.92 -1.13
C SER A 152 -29.67 -6.72 -0.25
N ARG A 153 -30.56 -6.40 0.70
CA ARG A 153 -30.30 -5.36 1.69
C ARG A 153 -29.14 -5.75 2.60
N LEU A 154 -28.09 -4.93 2.58
CA LEU A 154 -26.94 -5.05 3.46
C LEU A 154 -27.23 -4.43 4.83
N LYS A 155 -26.56 -4.93 5.86
CA LYS A 155 -26.71 -4.46 7.25
C LYS A 155 -25.54 -3.55 7.66
N ILE A 156 -25.31 -2.50 6.88
CA ILE A 156 -24.32 -1.45 7.17
C ILE A 156 -25.11 -0.20 7.56
N ALA A 157 -24.73 0.47 8.66
CA ALA A 157 -25.50 1.58 9.22
C ALA A 157 -25.50 2.79 8.27
N GLU A 158 -24.33 3.13 7.72
CA GLU A 158 -24.13 4.20 6.75
C GLU A 158 -23.56 3.62 5.45
N LEU A 159 -24.43 3.35 4.47
CA LEU A 159 -24.05 2.80 3.17
C LEU A 159 -24.38 3.76 2.04
N ASN A 160 -23.35 4.25 1.34
CA ASN A 160 -23.49 5.01 0.11
C ASN A 160 -23.13 4.13 -1.08
N LEU A 161 -24.07 3.96 -2.01
CA LEU A 161 -23.87 3.23 -3.25
C LEU A 161 -23.75 4.21 -4.44
N PRO A 162 -23.22 3.77 -5.59
CA PRO A 162 -23.30 4.52 -6.85
C PRO A 162 -24.75 4.89 -7.22
N GLU A 163 -24.92 5.95 -8.01
CA GLU A 163 -26.24 6.48 -8.40
C GLU A 163 -27.09 5.51 -9.24
N HIS A 164 -26.47 4.53 -9.91
CA HIS A 164 -27.19 3.51 -10.69
C HIS A 164 -27.72 2.36 -9.84
N CYS A 165 -27.38 2.35 -8.55
CA CYS A 165 -28.01 1.55 -7.52
C CYS A 165 -29.11 2.40 -6.83
#